data_AF-A0A6F9BL97-F1
#
_entry.id   AF-A0A6F9BL97-F1
#
_cell.length_a   1.000
_cell.length_b   1.000
_cell.length_c   1.000
_cell.angle_alpha   90.00
_cell.angle_beta   90.00
_cell.angle_gamma   90.00
#
_symmetry.space_group_name_H-M   'P 1'
#
loop_
_entity.id
_entity.type
_entity.pdbx_description
1 polymer ?
#
loop_
_entity_poly.entity_id
_entity_poly.type
_entity_poly.pdbx_seq_one_letter_code
_entity_poly.pdbx_strand_id
1 'polypeptide(L)'
;MDTGVRGTIAVGLVPQFYKLDHQPGWLPQSIAYHADDGKLYNGNPVGQQFGPKCNRSDRIGCGIYCDTIEAGLTTVFFTKNGKEVGSVVVPVAAEGLFPAIGMHSLGEEVRLDLQAEWDMEEDDSVMMVDSHEDDWGRLYDIRVTGTEQ
;
A
#
# COMPACT_ATOMS: atom_id res chain seq x y z
N MET A 1 4.15 -17.71 -0.13
CA MET A 1 4.04 -18.39 1.20
C MET A 1 3.55 -19.84 1.03
N ASP A 2 3.68 -20.67 2.06
CA ASP A 2 2.98 -21.95 2.25
C ASP A 2 1.95 -21.78 3.39
N THR A 3 0.70 -22.15 3.14
CA THR A 3 -0.39 -22.00 4.10
C THR A 3 -0.43 -23.11 5.16
N GLY A 4 0.32 -24.19 5.02
CA GLY A 4 0.19 -25.32 5.94
C GLY A 4 -1.25 -25.83 6.04
N VAL A 5 -1.70 -26.17 7.25
CA VAL A 5 -3.02 -26.76 7.50
C VAL A 5 -4.17 -25.75 7.44
N ARG A 6 -3.99 -24.54 7.98
CA ARG A 6 -5.08 -23.54 8.09
C ARG A 6 -4.81 -22.22 7.39
N GLY A 7 -3.55 -21.90 7.07
CA GLY A 7 -3.18 -20.62 6.47
C GLY A 7 -3.39 -19.43 7.40
N THR A 8 -3.41 -19.65 8.71
CA THR A 8 -3.52 -18.65 9.78
C THR A 8 -2.24 -17.82 9.90
N ILE A 9 -1.88 -17.21 8.78
CA ILE A 9 -0.74 -16.31 8.61
C ILE A 9 -1.28 -14.89 8.60
N ALA A 10 -0.75 -14.05 9.47
CA ALA A 10 -1.08 -12.63 9.51
C ALA A 10 0.15 -11.80 9.13
N VAL A 11 -0.03 -10.79 8.29
CA VAL A 11 1.03 -9.84 7.91
C VAL A 11 0.56 -8.45 8.29
N GLY A 12 1.39 -7.67 8.97
CA GLY A 12 1.01 -6.34 9.41
C GLY A 12 2.05 -5.59 10.22
N LEU A 13 1.55 -4.64 10.99
CA LEU A 13 2.31 -3.70 11.81
C LEU A 13 1.86 -3.76 13.27
N VAL A 14 2.81 -3.72 14.19
CA VAL A 14 2.59 -3.81 15.64
C VAL A 14 3.43 -2.78 16.42
N PRO A 15 3.09 -2.41 17.66
CA PRO A 15 3.96 -1.64 18.53
C PRO A 15 5.21 -2.43 18.94
N GLN A 16 6.26 -1.73 19.40
CA GLN A 16 7.55 -2.32 19.81
C GLN A 16 7.40 -3.48 20.79
N PHE A 17 6.50 -3.35 21.77
CA PHE A 17 6.27 -4.35 22.82
C PHE A 17 4.96 -5.10 22.62
N TYR A 18 4.78 -5.70 21.44
CA TYR A 18 3.62 -6.53 21.16
C TYR A 18 3.72 -7.91 21.84
N LYS A 19 2.59 -8.40 22.37
CA LYS A 19 2.56 -9.75 22.95
C LYS A 19 2.58 -10.82 21.86
N LEU A 20 3.45 -11.80 22.01
CA LEU A 20 3.68 -12.86 21.02
C LEU A 20 2.67 -14.04 21.12
N ASP A 21 1.75 -13.99 22.08
CA ASP A 21 0.66 -14.95 22.25
C ASP A 21 -0.63 -14.56 21.50
N HIS A 22 -0.60 -13.46 20.74
CA HIS A 22 -1.70 -12.98 19.91
C HIS A 22 -1.23 -12.76 18.47
N GLN A 23 -2.12 -12.98 17.50
CA GLN A 23 -1.83 -12.63 16.11
C GLN A 23 -1.74 -11.10 15.95
N PRO A 24 -0.90 -10.60 15.02
CA PRO A 24 -0.91 -9.19 14.60
C PRO A 24 -2.33 -8.69 14.28
N GLY A 25 -2.64 -7.45 14.67
CA GLY A 25 -3.95 -6.83 14.46
C GLY A 25 -4.98 -7.10 15.57
N TRP A 26 -4.73 -8.03 16.50
CA TRP A 26 -5.69 -8.39 17.55
C TRP A 26 -5.65 -7.47 18.77
N LEU A 27 -4.47 -6.96 19.15
CA LEU A 27 -4.30 -6.08 20.30
C LEU A 27 -4.17 -4.61 19.87
N PRO A 28 -4.55 -3.64 20.71
CA PRO A 28 -4.54 -2.21 20.37
C PRO A 28 -3.24 -1.72 19.72
N GLN A 29 -3.37 -0.71 18.86
CA GLN A 29 -2.25 -0.09 18.13
C GLN A 29 -1.54 -1.03 17.13
N SER A 30 -2.19 -2.10 16.72
CA SER A 30 -1.70 -2.98 15.66
C SER A 30 -2.72 -3.11 14.54
N ILE A 31 -2.22 -3.38 13.33
CA ILE A 31 -3.06 -3.62 12.16
C ILE A 31 -2.48 -4.76 11.32
N ALA A 32 -3.30 -5.66 10.83
CA ALA A 32 -2.85 -6.78 10.01
C ALA A 32 -3.93 -7.29 9.07
N TYR A 33 -3.47 -7.84 7.95
CA TYR A 33 -4.26 -8.59 7.00
C TYR A 33 -4.01 -10.08 7.19
N HIS A 34 -5.08 -10.85 7.36
CA HIS A 34 -5.02 -12.27 7.68
C HIS A 34 -5.30 -13.10 6.42
N ALA A 35 -4.39 -14.03 6.12
CA ALA A 35 -4.40 -14.82 4.89
C ALA A 35 -5.56 -15.83 4.84
N ASP A 36 -5.92 -16.43 5.98
CA ASP A 36 -6.90 -17.51 6.07
C ASP A 36 -8.33 -17.05 5.82
N ASP A 37 -8.67 -15.81 6.16
CA ASP A 37 -10.02 -15.28 6.01
C ASP A 37 -10.13 -14.02 5.14
N GLY A 38 -9.01 -13.40 4.79
CA GLY A 38 -8.97 -12.20 3.96
C GLY A 38 -9.44 -10.95 4.70
N LYS A 39 -9.48 -10.98 6.04
CA LYS A 39 -9.95 -9.85 6.83
C LYS A 39 -8.82 -8.96 7.32
N LEU A 40 -9.21 -7.74 7.62
CA LEU A 40 -8.39 -6.76 8.31
C LEU A 40 -8.68 -6.79 9.80
N TYR A 41 -7.64 -6.87 10.61
CA TYR A 41 -7.69 -6.81 12.06
C TYR A 41 -6.97 -5.53 12.49
N ASN A 42 -7.66 -4.65 13.22
CA ASN A 42 -7.16 -3.33 13.60
C ASN A 42 -7.40 -3.10 15.10
N GLY A 43 -6.47 -3.58 15.92
CA GLY A 43 -6.56 -3.51 17.37
C GLY A 43 -7.70 -4.31 18.01
N ASN A 44 -8.26 -5.29 17.29
CA ASN A 44 -9.43 -6.03 17.69
C ASN A 44 -9.39 -7.47 17.13
N PRO A 45 -9.69 -8.51 17.93
CA PRO A 45 -9.73 -9.90 17.46
C PRO A 45 -10.93 -10.23 16.55
N VAL A 46 -11.83 -9.27 16.31
CA VAL A 46 -12.93 -9.40 15.35
C VAL A 46 -12.54 -8.69 14.06
N GLY A 47 -12.11 -9.48 13.07
CA GLY A 47 -11.71 -8.98 11.76
C GLY A 47 -12.88 -8.42 10.94
N GLN A 48 -12.57 -7.45 10.08
CA GLN A 48 -13.50 -6.80 9.16
C GLN A 48 -13.28 -7.28 7.72
N GLN A 49 -14.35 -7.35 6.92
CA GLN A 49 -14.23 -7.69 5.50
C GLN A 49 -13.33 -6.67 4.80
N PHE A 50 -12.31 -7.16 4.10
CA PHE A 50 -11.29 -6.29 3.51
C PHE A 50 -10.86 -6.78 2.14
N GLY A 51 -10.33 -8.01 2.06
CA GLY A 51 -9.77 -8.56 0.83
C GLY A 51 -10.15 -10.01 0.59
N PRO A 52 -9.63 -10.62 -0.49
CA PRO A 52 -9.72 -12.04 -0.72
C PRO A 52 -8.88 -12.82 0.31
N LYS A 53 -9.07 -14.14 0.42
CA LYS A 53 -8.11 -14.99 1.13
C LYS A 53 -6.80 -15.11 0.34
N CYS A 54 -5.71 -15.43 1.02
CA CYS A 54 -4.43 -15.73 0.40
C CYS A 54 -4.11 -17.22 0.52
N ASN A 55 -3.54 -17.79 -0.54
CA ASN A 55 -3.26 -19.21 -0.66
C ASN A 55 -1.76 -19.47 -0.83
N ARG A 56 -1.38 -20.76 -0.85
CA ARG A 56 -0.04 -21.18 -1.23
C ARG A 56 0.41 -20.47 -2.52
N SER A 57 1.66 -20.04 -2.51
CA SER A 57 2.33 -19.28 -3.58
C SER A 57 1.91 -17.81 -3.72
N ASP A 58 0.89 -17.33 -3.00
CA ASP A 58 0.59 -15.89 -2.98
C ASP A 58 1.70 -15.11 -2.24
N ARG A 59 1.88 -13.85 -2.65
CA ARG A 59 2.70 -12.81 -2.02
C ARG A 59 1.77 -11.82 -1.34
N ILE A 60 2.01 -11.56 -0.06
CA ILE A 60 1.31 -10.53 0.71
C ILE A 60 2.31 -9.40 0.98
N GLY A 61 1.90 -8.17 0.73
CA GLY A 61 2.67 -6.97 1.10
C GLY A 61 1.93 -6.15 2.14
N CYS A 62 2.69 -5.38 2.91
CA CYS A 62 2.22 -4.39 3.85
C CYS A 62 3.15 -3.19 3.73
N GLY A 63 2.58 -1.99 3.56
CA GLY A 63 3.37 -0.78 3.44
C GLY A 63 2.61 0.44 3.97
N ILE A 64 3.30 1.58 3.97
CA ILE A 64 2.82 2.83 4.52
C ILE A 64 2.99 3.91 3.45
N TYR A 65 1.95 4.71 3.21
CA TYR A 65 2.09 5.91 2.38
C TYR A 65 2.85 6.99 3.19
N CYS A 66 4.09 7.28 2.80
CA CYS A 66 4.96 8.20 3.53
C CYS A 66 4.42 9.64 3.58
N ASP A 67 3.67 10.06 2.55
CA ASP A 67 3.12 11.40 2.43
C ASP A 67 1.95 11.67 3.39
N THR A 68 1.43 10.65 4.08
CA THR A 68 0.26 10.79 4.95
C THR A 68 0.59 10.79 6.44
N ILE A 69 1.87 10.97 6.81
CA ILE A 69 2.26 11.18 8.21
C ILE A 69 1.89 12.61 8.64
N GLU A 70 0.61 12.82 8.87
CA GLU A 70 0.05 14.08 9.37
C GLU A 70 -0.59 13.86 10.74
N ALA A 71 -0.31 14.75 11.70
CA ALA A 71 -0.95 14.77 13.01
C ALA A 71 -0.92 13.43 13.80
N GLY A 72 0.11 12.59 13.58
CA GLY A 72 0.23 11.29 14.25
C GLY A 72 -0.67 10.19 13.67
N LEU A 73 -1.17 10.38 12.45
CA LEU A 73 -1.84 9.35 11.67
C LEU A 73 -0.92 8.91 10.52
N THR A 74 -1.15 7.71 9.99
CA THR A 74 -0.51 7.24 8.77
C THR A 74 -1.44 6.28 8.03
N THR A 75 -1.28 6.18 6.71
CA THR A 75 -2.09 5.27 5.90
C THR A 75 -1.30 3.99 5.63
N VAL A 76 -1.82 2.87 6.13
CA VAL A 76 -1.26 1.53 5.90
C VAL A 76 -2.04 0.87 4.77
N PHE A 77 -1.34 0.30 3.79
CA PHE A 77 -1.94 -0.48 2.71
C PHE A 77 -1.45 -1.92 2.74
N PHE A 78 -2.22 -2.79 2.09
CA PHE A 78 -1.86 -4.20 1.91
C PHE A 78 -1.97 -4.61 0.45
N THR A 79 -1.12 -5.54 0.02
CA THR A 79 -1.21 -6.15 -1.31
C THR A 79 -1.41 -7.63 -1.28
N LYS A 80 -1.95 -8.10 -2.40
CA LYS A 80 -1.88 -9.47 -2.82
C LYS A 80 -1.28 -9.51 -4.22
N ASN A 81 -0.18 -10.24 -4.38
CA ASN A 81 0.51 -10.46 -5.66
C ASN A 81 0.85 -9.15 -6.40
N GLY A 82 1.31 -8.14 -5.65
CA GLY A 82 1.68 -6.83 -6.20
C GLY A 82 0.52 -5.86 -6.39
N LYS A 83 -0.74 -6.30 -6.27
CA LYS A 83 -1.91 -5.42 -6.40
C LYS A 83 -2.45 -4.98 -5.04
N GLU A 84 -2.73 -3.69 -4.88
CA GLU A 84 -3.36 -3.15 -3.66
C GLU A 84 -4.72 -3.81 -3.43
N VAL A 85 -4.92 -4.31 -2.21
CA VAL A 85 -6.19 -4.85 -1.71
C VAL A 85 -7.02 -3.72 -1.10
N GLY A 86 -6.35 -2.82 -0.38
CA GLY A 86 -6.93 -1.60 0.17
C GLY A 86 -5.97 -0.96 1.16
N SER A 87 -6.42 0.16 1.74
CA SER A 87 -5.67 0.94 2.72
C SER A 87 -6.55 1.47 3.85
N VAL A 88 -5.94 1.73 5.00
CA VAL A 88 -6.60 2.19 6.22
C VAL A 88 -5.71 3.21 6.94
N VAL A 89 -6.33 4.30 7.39
CA VAL A 89 -5.66 5.28 8.25
C VAL A 89 -5.61 4.74 9.68
N VAL A 90 -4.41 4.71 10.26
CA VAL A 90 -4.15 4.25 11.63
C VAL A 90 -3.36 5.30 12.40
N PRO A 91 -3.50 5.36 13.74
CA PRO A 91 -2.62 6.16 14.56
C PRO A 91 -1.19 5.60 14.52
N VAL A 92 -0.22 6.49 14.38
CA VAL A 92 1.20 6.18 14.56
C VAL A 92 1.47 6.13 16.06
N ALA A 93 1.89 4.97 16.56
CA ALA A 93 2.34 4.86 17.94
C ALA A 93 3.54 5.78 18.17
N ALA A 94 3.68 6.35 19.37
CA ALA A 94 4.77 7.28 19.68
C ALA A 94 6.17 6.69 19.45
N GLU A 95 6.32 5.37 19.61
CA GLU A 95 7.56 4.62 19.38
C GLU A 95 7.64 4.02 17.95
N GLY A 96 6.66 4.32 17.10
CA GLY A 96 6.56 3.79 15.75
C GLY A 96 5.86 2.43 15.66
N LEU A 97 5.72 1.97 14.42
CA LEU A 97 5.14 0.68 14.07
C LEU A 97 6.21 -0.23 13.48
N PHE A 98 6.15 -1.51 13.81
CA PHE A 98 7.15 -2.52 13.44
C PHE A 98 6.51 -3.62 12.59
N PRO A 99 7.19 -4.09 11.53
CA PRO A 99 6.70 -5.17 10.70
C PRO A 99 6.59 -6.47 11.53
N ALA A 100 5.46 -7.16 11.40
CA ALA A 100 5.21 -8.41 12.09
C ALA A 100 4.54 -9.43 11.16
N ILE A 101 4.96 -10.69 11.35
CA ILE A 101 4.29 -11.85 10.78
C ILE A 101 3.90 -12.78 11.91
N GLY A 102 2.61 -13.13 11.96
CA GLY A 102 2.08 -14.16 12.84
C GLY A 102 1.82 -15.44 12.07
N MET A 103 2.11 -16.58 12.70
CA MET A 103 1.81 -17.93 12.20
C MET A 103 1.26 -18.74 13.37
N HIS A 104 0.31 -19.63 13.11
CA HIS A 104 -0.40 -20.37 14.16
C HIS A 104 -0.71 -21.83 13.80
N SER A 105 -0.73 -22.21 12.52
CA SER A 105 -1.02 -23.60 12.13
C SER A 105 0.20 -24.35 11.62
N LEU A 106 0.15 -25.68 11.73
CA LEU A 106 1.24 -26.56 11.34
C LEU A 106 1.55 -26.43 9.84
N GLY A 107 2.84 -26.35 9.52
CA GLY A 107 3.34 -26.33 8.14
C GLY A 107 3.24 -24.97 7.44
N GLU A 108 2.91 -23.89 8.16
CA GLU A 108 3.00 -22.54 7.62
C GLU A 108 4.45 -22.13 7.40
N GLU A 109 4.74 -21.59 6.22
CA GLU A 109 6.08 -21.10 5.88
C GLU A 109 5.98 -19.80 5.09
N VAL A 110 6.85 -18.84 5.43
CA VAL A 110 6.97 -17.57 4.71
C VAL A 110 8.41 -17.33 4.30
N ARG A 111 8.58 -16.63 3.18
CA ARG A 111 9.88 -16.07 2.77
C ARG A 111 9.72 -14.56 2.77
N LEU A 112 10.67 -13.89 3.42
CA LEU A 112 10.72 -12.44 3.48
C LEU A 112 11.46 -11.91 2.26
N ASP A 113 10.84 -10.95 1.59
CA ASP A 113 11.49 -10.13 0.58
C ASP A 113 11.63 -8.71 1.14
N LEU A 114 12.85 -8.35 1.51
CA LEU A 114 13.19 -7.04 2.09
C LEU A 114 13.56 -6.00 1.02
N GLN A 115 13.63 -6.41 -0.25
CA GLN A 115 13.95 -5.54 -1.39
C GLN A 115 12.70 -5.25 -2.21
N ALA A 116 11.53 -5.31 -1.58
CA ALA A 116 10.28 -5.00 -2.23
C ALA A 116 10.23 -3.51 -2.58
N GLU A 117 10.60 -3.18 -3.81
CA GLU A 117 10.31 -1.88 -4.40
C GLU A 117 8.82 -1.87 -4.77
N TRP A 118 8.11 -0.87 -4.24
CA TRP A 118 6.77 -0.56 -4.68
C TRP A 118 6.88 0.64 -5.60
N ASP A 119 6.94 0.36 -6.91
CA ASP A 119 6.74 1.38 -7.91
C ASP A 119 5.29 1.83 -7.79
N MET A 120 5.08 3.04 -7.26
CA MET A 120 3.84 3.75 -7.52
C MET A 120 3.82 3.93 -9.03
N GLU A 121 3.12 3.07 -9.76
CA GLU A 121 2.97 3.24 -11.20
C GLU A 121 2.52 4.70 -11.44
N GLU A 122 3.36 5.45 -12.15
CA GLU A 122 3.04 6.78 -12.67
C GLU A 122 1.94 6.62 -13.73
N ASP A 123 0.70 6.40 -13.31
CA ASP A 123 -0.48 6.32 -14.18
C ASP A 123 -1.60 7.05 -13.42
N ASP A 124 -1.73 8.39 -13.49
CA ASP A 124 -2.42 9.10 -14.59
C ASP A 124 -2.22 10.64 -14.53
N SER A 125 -1.21 11.19 -13.82
CA SER A 125 -1.26 12.60 -13.37
C SER A 125 -0.44 13.65 -14.16
N VAL A 126 0.19 13.34 -15.30
CA VAL A 126 0.92 14.37 -16.10
C VAL A 126 0.77 14.20 -17.61
N MET A 127 -0.47 14.31 -18.10
CA MET A 127 -0.69 14.79 -19.46
C MET A 127 -0.57 16.32 -19.44
N MET A 128 0.66 16.84 -19.46
CA MET A 128 0.91 18.25 -19.75
C MET A 128 0.54 18.48 -21.22
N VAL A 129 -0.67 18.99 -21.46
CA VAL A 129 -0.98 19.61 -22.75
C VAL A 129 -0.24 20.94 -22.74
N ASP A 130 0.81 21.04 -23.55
CA ASP A 130 1.45 22.29 -23.87
C ASP A 130 0.47 23.15 -24.67
N SER A 131 -0.37 23.91 -23.97
CA SER A 131 -1.05 25.05 -24.57
C SER A 131 0.02 26.07 -24.94
N HIS A 132 0.71 25.88 -26.08
CA HIS A 132 1.51 26.90 -26.74
C HIS A 132 0.60 28.01 -27.29
N GLU A 133 -0.12 28.71 -26.41
CA GLU A 133 -0.90 29.91 -26.73
C GLU A 133 -0.05 31.19 -26.80
N ASP A 134 1.28 31.09 -26.91
CA ASP A 134 2.17 32.25 -27.00
C ASP A 134 2.70 32.57 -28.42
N ASP A 135 2.33 31.80 -29.45
CA ASP A 135 2.83 32.02 -30.82
C ASP A 135 1.88 32.84 -31.74
N TRP A 136 0.70 33.24 -31.28
CA TRP A 136 -0.21 34.09 -32.07
C TRP A 136 0.09 35.60 -31.97
N GLY A 137 1.04 36.01 -31.11
CA GLY A 137 1.36 37.42 -30.87
C GLY A 137 2.50 38.01 -31.72
N ARG A 138 3.14 37.23 -32.62
CA ARG A 138 4.34 37.67 -33.36
C ARG A 138 4.17 37.85 -34.87
N LEU A 139 2.94 37.87 -35.37
CA LEU A 139 2.63 38.16 -36.77
C LEU A 139 2.43 39.67 -37.00
N TYR A 140 3.47 40.48 -36.85
CA TYR A 140 3.43 41.92 -37.14
C TYR A 140 4.38 42.40 -38.23
N ASP A 141 4.98 41.52 -39.04
CA ASP A 141 5.89 42.00 -40.10
C ASP A 141 5.90 41.16 -41.37
N ILE A 142 4.71 40.88 -41.93
CA ILE A 142 4.61 40.41 -43.31
C ILE A 142 4.33 41.60 -44.23
N ARG A 143 5.39 42.19 -44.79
CA ARG A 143 5.27 43.10 -45.93
C ARG A 143 5.20 42.28 -47.22
N VAL A 144 4.04 42.31 -47.88
CA VAL A 144 3.87 41.77 -49.22
C VAL A 144 4.55 42.72 -50.22
N THR A 145 5.58 42.24 -50.92
CA THR A 145 6.11 42.91 -52.12
C THR A 145 5.65 42.10 -53.34
N GLY A 146 4.68 42.65 -54.07
CA GLY A 146 4.21 42.10 -55.34
C GLY A 146 4.00 43.25 -56.31
N THR A 147 4.67 43.20 -57.46
CA THR A 147 4.56 44.15 -58.57
C THR A 147 3.44 43.72 -59.50
N GLU A 148 2.66 44.68 -60.01
CA GLU A 148 1.57 44.46 -60.97
C GLU A 148 2.13 44.13 -62.37
N GLN A 149 1.55 43.11 -63.01
CA GLN A 149 1.46 42.97 -64.48
C GLN A 149 0.02 42.65 -64.84
#